data_AF-A0A8R1TWD3-F1
#
_entry.id   AF-A0A8R1TWD3-F1
#
_cell.length_a   1.000
_cell.length_b   1.000
_cell.length_c   1.000
_cell.angle_alpha   90.00
_cell.angle_beta   90.00
_cell.angle_gamma   90.00
#
_symmetry.space_group_name_H-M   'P 1'
#
loop_
_entity.id
_entity.type
_entity.pdbx_description
1 polymer ?
#
loop_
_entity_poly.entity_id
_entity_poly.type
_entity_poly.pdbx_seq_one_letter_code
_entity_poly.pdbx_strand_id
1 'polypeptide(L)'
;MHHHVSVYCISSQCYQRYFLANIIGFIMLITMIQEATAIRETVPAVRVVRFQVDYPNASIENIQKIPKWNAIMRSSVLASLRFINKHWLICGGSKTEKKMNDCGKVQVTGEIVQPKYYRINATFISERDPIRNVKVDATSTVYAVVQIGLRGGIFQYTNALKILGKPSQLLSFDEAFFCYRGSTLIDQDKCILCEPGRYHSILSKKCEHCPRGYYQHRSGRPRCEKCPHGYTTLMTGSVYVTSCVVECFAGYFLNEITGKCEPCGYLAYQPHPGSTNCLPCPQNTVTVHMNSTLIDQCIANCPAGEEHSFDNSCTPCQRGFFKEPNDVLCRPCDPAFITESVGSTSEKSCILPNCQQGQYLSWHQKKCLNCSYGYYQDEIGSYYCKQCPAGTTTRILGATSIETCVSTNQCASGEHRCHWLAACIDLPDKENKPTYSCRCQPGFVGNGFTCTDICLNLCYNNAECIKTSRGEPRCICKTGYRGLRCEIRK
;
A
#
# COMPACT_ATOMS: atom_id res chain seq x y z
N MET A 1 -30.40 -21.44 63.22
CA MET A 1 -30.75 -22.42 62.17
C MET A 1 -30.52 -21.76 60.81
N HIS A 2 -29.33 -21.92 60.22
CA HIS A 2 -29.14 -21.59 58.81
C HIS A 2 -28.27 -22.67 58.20
N HIS A 3 -28.92 -23.55 57.45
CA HIS A 3 -28.33 -24.63 56.69
C HIS A 3 -27.44 -24.06 55.59
N HIS A 4 -26.11 -24.16 55.75
CA HIS A 4 -25.22 -24.11 54.60
C HIS A 4 -25.30 -25.46 53.90
N VAL A 5 -26.04 -25.47 52.79
CA VAL A 5 -26.23 -26.58 51.89
C VAL A 5 -24.86 -26.95 51.29
N SER A 6 -24.27 -28.02 51.80
CA SER A 6 -23.21 -28.75 51.11
C SER A 6 -23.81 -29.36 49.85
N VAL A 7 -23.63 -28.68 48.72
CA VAL A 7 -23.96 -29.23 47.40
C VAL A 7 -22.95 -30.36 47.12
N TYR A 8 -23.33 -31.58 47.48
CA TYR A 8 -22.67 -32.79 47.00
C TYR A 8 -22.93 -32.90 45.48
N CYS A 9 -21.94 -32.54 44.68
CA CYS A 9 -21.96 -32.72 43.23
C CYS A 9 -21.86 -34.22 42.89
N ILE A 10 -22.99 -34.82 42.52
CA ILE A 10 -23.10 -36.20 42.03
C ILE A 10 -23.43 -36.16 40.53
N SER A 11 -22.45 -35.87 39.67
CA SER A 11 -22.50 -36.26 38.25
C SER A 11 -21.14 -36.15 37.54
N SER A 12 -20.82 -37.17 36.75
CA SER A 12 -19.54 -37.34 36.00
C SER A 12 -19.23 -36.19 35.03
N GLN A 13 -20.27 -35.55 34.47
CA GLN A 13 -20.09 -34.45 33.50
C GLN A 13 -19.48 -33.17 34.11
N CYS A 14 -19.62 -32.95 35.43
CA CYS A 14 -19.01 -31.81 36.10
C CYS A 14 -17.49 -32.01 36.27
N TYR A 15 -17.05 -33.25 36.54
CA TYR A 15 -15.64 -33.61 36.67
C TYR A 15 -14.86 -33.33 35.37
N GLN A 16 -15.44 -33.65 34.21
CA GLN A 16 -14.79 -33.45 32.91
C GLN A 16 -14.55 -31.97 32.58
N ARG A 17 -15.50 -31.08 32.93
CA ARG A 17 -15.34 -29.63 32.73
C ARG A 17 -14.31 -29.03 33.69
N TYR A 18 -14.27 -29.48 34.96
CA TYR A 18 -13.24 -29.07 35.91
C TYR A 18 -11.85 -29.59 35.54
N PHE A 19 -11.74 -30.79 34.98
CA PHE A 19 -10.47 -31.36 34.54
C PHE A 19 -9.91 -30.61 33.31
N LEU A 20 -10.76 -30.29 32.33
CA LEU A 20 -10.37 -29.48 31.16
C LEU A 20 -9.97 -28.05 31.55
N ALA A 21 -10.69 -27.41 32.48
CA ALA A 21 -10.33 -26.08 32.98
C ALA A 21 -8.99 -26.08 33.72
N ASN A 22 -8.69 -27.13 34.51
CA ASN A 22 -7.39 -27.27 35.17
C ASN A 22 -6.27 -27.56 34.17
N ILE A 23 -6.49 -28.36 33.13
CA ILE A 23 -5.48 -28.61 32.07
C ILE A 23 -5.18 -27.31 31.32
N ILE A 24 -6.20 -26.55 30.93
CA ILE A 24 -6.01 -25.24 30.27
C ILE A 24 -5.26 -24.28 31.21
N GLY A 25 -5.63 -24.24 32.49
CA GLY A 25 -4.92 -23.46 33.51
C GLY A 25 -3.45 -23.88 33.67
N PHE A 26 -3.16 -25.18 33.64
CA PHE A 26 -1.80 -25.72 33.76
C PHE A 26 -0.96 -25.47 32.51
N ILE A 27 -1.55 -25.57 31.31
CA ILE A 27 -0.88 -25.22 30.04
C ILE A 27 -0.58 -23.72 30.00
N MET A 28 -1.52 -22.87 30.42
CA MET A 28 -1.30 -21.42 30.54
C MET A 28 -0.22 -21.09 31.58
N LEU A 29 -0.14 -21.85 32.68
CA LEU A 29 0.94 -21.69 33.66
C LEU A 29 2.28 -22.14 33.08
N ILE A 30 2.34 -23.25 32.34
CA ILE A 30 3.56 -23.75 31.70
C ILE A 30 4.04 -22.79 30.62
N THR A 31 3.16 -22.20 29.81
CA THR A 31 3.56 -21.19 28.82
C THR A 31 4.03 -19.90 29.49
N MET A 32 3.38 -19.46 30.57
CA MET A 32 3.84 -18.33 31.41
C MET A 32 5.20 -18.61 32.09
N ILE A 33 5.46 -19.86 32.49
CA ILE A 33 6.75 -20.27 33.07
C ILE A 33 7.83 -20.41 31.97
N GLN A 34 7.47 -20.82 30.75
CA GLN A 34 8.39 -20.89 29.63
C GLN A 34 8.86 -19.50 29.16
N GLU A 35 8.06 -18.44 29.34
CA GLU A 35 8.52 -17.07 29.12
C GLU A 35 9.59 -16.61 30.13
N ALA A 36 9.62 -17.21 31.34
CA ALA A 36 10.57 -16.83 32.38
C ALA A 36 11.96 -17.51 32.25
N THR A 37 12.08 -18.58 31.48
CA THR A 37 13.36 -19.32 31.30
C THR A 37 14.01 -19.11 29.94
N ALA A 38 13.70 -18.02 29.23
CA ALA A 38 14.44 -17.63 28.04
C ALA A 38 15.92 -17.37 28.42
N ILE A 39 16.83 -18.12 27.77
CA ILE A 39 18.27 -18.04 27.99
C ILE A 39 18.75 -16.65 27.54
N ARG A 40 18.92 -15.73 28.48
CA ARG A 40 19.50 -14.40 28.23
C ARG A 40 20.91 -14.56 27.66
N GLU A 41 21.10 -14.22 26.39
CA GLU A 41 22.43 -14.20 25.76
C GLU A 41 23.34 -13.20 26.49
N THR A 42 24.52 -13.69 26.89
CA THR A 42 25.54 -12.87 27.55
C THR A 42 26.80 -12.82 26.68
N VAL A 43 27.42 -11.65 26.62
CA VAL A 43 28.73 -11.46 25.99
C VAL A 43 29.72 -10.94 27.02
N PRO A 44 31.03 -11.22 26.89
CA PRO A 44 32.00 -10.67 27.82
C PRO A 44 32.01 -9.14 27.78
N ALA A 45 32.05 -8.50 28.95
CA ALA A 45 32.25 -7.06 29.05
C ALA A 45 33.65 -6.66 28.58
N VAL A 46 33.77 -5.42 28.11
CA VAL A 46 35.05 -4.83 27.72
C VAL A 46 35.83 -4.50 28.99
N ARG A 47 37.00 -5.13 29.17
CA ARG A 47 37.92 -4.82 30.27
C ARG A 47 38.70 -3.56 29.94
N VAL A 48 38.62 -2.54 30.79
CA VAL A 48 39.44 -1.34 30.70
C VAL A 48 40.39 -1.33 31.89
N VAL A 49 41.68 -1.26 31.59
CA VAL A 49 42.74 -1.19 32.59
C VAL A 49 43.27 0.24 32.64
N ARG A 50 43.43 0.77 33.85
CA ARG A 50 44.14 2.01 34.14
C ARG A 50 45.34 1.68 35.03
N PHE A 51 46.52 2.13 34.65
CA PHE A 51 47.68 2.08 35.54
C PHE A 51 48.37 3.42 35.66
N GLN A 52 49.00 3.64 36.80
CA GLN A 52 49.72 4.88 37.12
C GLN A 52 51.19 4.57 37.40
N VAL A 53 52.07 5.37 36.80
CA VAL A 53 53.52 5.31 37.00
C VAL A 53 53.98 6.63 37.60
N ASP A 54 54.54 6.54 38.80
CA ASP A 54 54.94 7.68 39.60
C ASP A 54 56.44 7.96 39.49
N TYR A 55 56.80 9.22 39.28
CA TYR A 55 58.18 9.70 39.13
C TYR A 55 58.47 10.76 40.21
N PRO A 56 59.00 10.35 41.38
CA PRO A 56 59.14 11.23 42.55
C PRO A 56 60.30 12.23 42.46
N ASN A 57 61.19 12.10 41.48
CA ASN A 57 62.37 12.94 41.27
C ASN A 57 62.40 13.56 39.85
N ALA A 58 61.23 13.93 39.33
CA ALA A 58 61.07 14.50 38.00
C ALA A 58 61.52 15.97 37.94
N SER A 59 62.18 16.34 36.84
CA SER A 59 62.66 17.69 36.60
C SER A 59 61.57 18.57 35.95
N ILE A 60 60.55 18.98 36.72
CA ILE A 60 59.36 19.70 36.21
C ILE A 60 59.70 20.96 35.42
N GLU A 61 60.68 21.76 35.87
CA GLU A 61 61.14 22.97 35.16
C GLU A 61 61.62 22.70 33.74
N ASN A 62 62.26 21.54 33.52
CA ASN A 62 62.77 21.15 32.21
C ASN A 62 61.65 20.55 31.35
N ILE A 63 60.66 19.88 31.95
CA ILE A 63 59.49 19.36 31.23
C ILE A 63 58.71 20.50 30.58
N GLN A 64 58.49 21.60 31.32
CA GLN A 64 57.77 22.77 30.82
C GLN A 64 58.45 23.46 29.63
N LYS A 65 59.78 23.26 29.46
CA LYS A 65 60.55 23.79 28.32
C LYS A 65 60.43 22.93 27.06
N ILE A 66 59.90 21.71 27.14
CA ILE A 66 59.83 20.79 25.99
C ILE A 66 58.53 21.04 25.20
N PRO A 67 58.60 21.52 23.95
CA PRO A 67 57.43 21.65 23.11
C PRO A 67 56.83 20.28 22.83
N LYS A 68 55.49 20.17 22.90
CA LYS A 68 54.76 18.93 22.65
C LYS A 68 55.12 17.77 23.60
N TRP A 69 55.54 18.07 24.84
CA TRP A 69 55.80 17.06 25.88
C TRP A 69 54.72 15.97 25.98
N ASN A 70 53.44 16.36 26.00
CA ASN A 70 52.32 15.41 26.06
C ASN A 70 52.33 14.39 24.92
N ALA A 71 52.71 14.80 23.70
CA ALA A 71 52.79 13.91 22.55
C ALA A 71 53.99 12.96 22.67
N ILE A 72 55.13 13.48 23.14
CA ILE A 72 56.36 12.69 23.38
C ILE A 72 56.11 11.62 24.44
N MET A 73 55.54 12.02 25.59
CA MET A 73 55.15 11.14 26.68
C MET A 73 54.18 10.05 26.18
N ARG A 74 53.12 10.44 25.48
CA ARG A 74 52.13 9.50 24.93
C ARG A 74 52.75 8.50 23.96
N SER A 75 53.64 8.96 23.09
CA SER A 75 54.35 8.11 22.12
C SER A 75 55.30 7.13 22.82
N SER A 76 55.99 7.59 23.87
CA SER A 76 56.87 6.73 24.67
C SER A 76 56.10 5.64 25.41
N VAL A 77 55.02 6.00 26.12
CA VAL A 77 54.20 5.04 26.86
C VAL A 77 53.56 4.03 25.91
N LEU A 78 53.06 4.48 24.76
CA LEU A 78 52.55 3.59 23.71
C LEU A 78 53.64 2.64 23.19
N ALA A 79 54.87 3.12 22.98
CA ALA A 79 55.98 2.25 22.55
C ALA A 79 56.31 1.17 23.59
N SER A 80 56.33 1.52 24.89
CA SER A 80 56.51 0.57 25.99
C SER A 80 55.39 -0.48 26.01
N LEU A 81 54.13 -0.06 25.86
CA LEU A 81 52.98 -0.97 25.81
C LEU A 81 53.00 -1.86 24.57
N ARG A 82 53.39 -1.34 23.40
CA ARG A 82 53.58 -2.14 22.18
C ARG A 82 54.64 -3.23 22.36
N PHE A 83 55.73 -2.91 23.05
CA PHE A 83 56.78 -3.90 23.34
C PHE A 83 56.28 -5.02 24.27
N ILE A 84 55.50 -4.67 25.30
CA ILE A 84 54.82 -5.66 26.14
C ILE A 84 53.85 -6.49 25.30
N ASN A 85 53.00 -5.83 24.50
CA ASN A 85 51.96 -6.46 23.69
C ASN A 85 52.53 -7.43 22.66
N LYS A 86 53.72 -7.15 22.11
CA LYS A 86 54.45 -8.04 21.21
C LYS A 86 54.70 -9.44 21.81
N HIS A 87 54.84 -9.53 23.14
CA HIS A 87 55.15 -10.79 23.83
C HIS A 87 53.94 -11.39 24.54
N TRP A 88 53.02 -10.57 25.04
CA TRP A 88 51.97 -10.99 25.96
C TRP A 88 50.53 -10.72 25.49
N LEU A 89 50.32 -10.10 24.32
CA LEU A 89 48.99 -9.83 23.74
C LEU A 89 47.99 -9.23 24.76
N ILE A 90 48.44 -8.24 25.54
CA ILE A 90 47.65 -7.55 26.56
C ILE A 90 46.48 -6.73 25.98
N CYS A 91 46.48 -6.46 24.67
CA CYS A 91 45.48 -5.63 23.99
C CYS A 91 45.45 -5.96 22.48
N GLY A 92 44.38 -5.53 21.81
CA GLY A 92 44.18 -5.73 20.37
C GLY A 92 43.08 -6.75 20.10
N GLY A 93 41.84 -6.28 20.13
CA GLY A 93 40.65 -7.12 20.00
C GLY A 93 40.16 -7.31 18.56
N SER A 94 39.65 -8.52 18.31
CA SER A 94 38.95 -9.04 17.13
C SER A 94 39.80 -9.58 15.96
N LYS A 95 39.60 -10.87 15.66
CA LYS A 95 40.17 -11.60 14.48
C LYS A 95 39.81 -10.95 13.13
N THR A 96 38.77 -10.12 13.07
CA THR A 96 38.26 -9.50 11.84
C THR A 96 39.04 -8.25 11.42
N GLU A 97 39.66 -7.54 12.35
CA GLU A 97 40.51 -6.40 12.04
C GLU A 97 41.96 -6.89 11.90
N LYS A 98 42.33 -7.38 10.71
CA LYS A 98 43.71 -7.76 10.36
C LYS A 98 44.76 -6.64 10.53
N LYS A 99 44.41 -5.46 11.05
CA LYS A 99 45.35 -4.39 11.38
C LYS A 99 45.79 -4.47 12.84
N MET A 100 46.83 -5.28 13.04
CA MET A 100 48.01 -5.01 13.87
C MET A 100 47.77 -4.80 15.36
N ASN A 101 48.21 -5.79 16.15
CA ASN A 101 48.51 -5.88 17.60
C ASN A 101 48.96 -4.59 18.31
N ASP A 102 48.20 -3.51 18.22
CA ASP A 102 48.57 -2.22 18.77
C ASP A 102 47.55 -1.83 19.83
N CYS A 103 48.03 -1.50 21.04
CA CYS A 103 47.23 -0.81 22.05
C CYS A 103 46.93 0.64 21.61
N GLY A 104 46.74 0.90 20.32
CA GLY A 104 46.75 2.24 19.72
C GLY A 104 45.63 3.14 20.24
N LYS A 105 44.59 2.56 20.86
CA LYS A 105 43.53 3.29 21.56
C LYS A 105 43.88 3.64 23.01
N VAL A 106 45.15 3.57 23.42
CA VAL A 106 45.58 3.99 24.76
C VAL A 106 45.42 5.50 24.96
N GLN A 107 44.79 5.85 26.07
CA GLN A 107 44.76 7.21 26.59
C GLN A 107 45.89 7.38 27.60
N VAL A 108 46.84 8.26 27.29
CA VAL A 108 47.95 8.62 28.19
C VAL A 108 47.80 10.08 28.60
N THR A 109 47.82 10.32 29.90
CA THR A 109 47.80 11.65 30.50
C THR A 109 48.91 11.75 31.53
N GLY A 110 49.41 12.95 31.76
CA GLY A 110 50.43 13.20 32.76
C GLY A 110 50.05 14.41 33.59
N GLU A 111 50.35 14.35 34.88
CA GLU A 111 50.00 15.39 35.84
C GLU A 111 51.16 15.69 36.78
N ILE A 112 51.28 16.95 37.17
CA ILE A 112 52.26 17.40 38.16
C ILE A 112 51.59 17.27 39.53
N VAL A 113 52.05 16.33 40.34
CA VAL A 113 51.50 16.07 41.69
C VAL A 113 52.15 17.00 42.71
N GLN A 114 53.47 17.17 42.64
CA GLN A 114 54.28 18.06 43.48
C GLN A 114 55.46 18.63 42.66
N PRO A 115 56.23 19.63 43.15
CA PRO A 115 57.28 20.30 42.38
C PRO A 115 58.38 19.39 41.79
N LYS A 116 58.57 18.19 42.35
CA LYS A 116 59.49 17.17 41.84
C LYS A 116 58.78 15.84 41.51
N TYR A 117 57.46 15.81 41.59
CA TYR A 117 56.67 14.60 41.45
C TYR A 117 55.76 14.70 40.23
N TYR A 118 56.07 13.90 39.21
CA TYR A 118 55.23 13.73 38.03
C TYR A 118 54.56 12.36 38.03
N ARG A 119 53.29 12.29 37.61
CA ARG A 119 52.53 11.04 37.48
C ARG A 119 52.08 10.85 36.05
N ILE A 120 52.23 9.64 35.53
CA ILE A 120 51.71 9.23 34.22
C ILE A 120 50.56 8.25 34.43
N ASN A 121 49.40 8.57 33.87
CA ASN A 121 48.23 7.72 33.85
C ASN A 121 48.03 7.15 32.44
N ALA A 122 47.93 5.84 32.32
CA ALA A 122 47.65 5.16 31.06
C ALA A 122 46.38 4.31 31.20
N THR A 123 45.44 4.47 30.25
CA THR A 123 44.17 3.75 30.22
C THR A 123 43.97 3.13 28.85
N PHE A 124 43.71 1.83 28.79
CA PHE A 124 43.50 1.11 27.53
C PHE A 124 42.51 -0.05 27.68
N ILE A 125 41.94 -0.48 26.56
CA ILE A 125 41.14 -1.69 26.49
C ILE A 125 42.09 -2.89 26.53
N SER A 126 41.95 -3.70 27.57
CA SER A 126 42.82 -4.82 27.88
C SER A 126 42.17 -6.15 27.50
N GLU A 127 42.99 -7.14 27.16
CA GLU A 127 42.58 -8.53 27.09
C GLU A 127 42.30 -9.08 28.50
N ARG A 128 41.53 -10.17 28.57
CA ARG A 128 41.20 -10.84 29.84
C ARG A 128 42.36 -11.66 30.38
N ASP A 129 42.45 -11.69 31.70
CA ASP A 129 43.33 -12.63 32.38
C ASP A 129 42.68 -14.03 32.39
N PRO A 130 43.47 -15.11 32.25
CA PRO A 130 44.91 -15.11 32.04
C PRO A 130 45.32 -14.76 30.59
N ILE A 131 46.26 -13.82 30.45
CA ILE A 131 46.87 -13.49 29.15
C ILE A 131 47.94 -14.53 28.79
N ARG A 132 48.06 -14.84 27.50
CA ARG A 132 48.99 -15.85 26.98
C ARG A 132 50.21 -15.21 26.33
N ASN A 133 51.38 -15.77 26.59
CA ASN A 133 52.58 -15.38 25.88
C ASN A 133 52.55 -15.90 24.42
N VAL A 134 53.08 -15.11 23.48
CA VAL A 134 53.07 -15.43 22.05
C VAL A 134 53.99 -16.60 21.70
N LYS A 135 55.11 -16.75 22.41
CA LYS A 135 56.19 -17.69 22.06
C LYS A 135 56.34 -18.84 23.05
N VAL A 136 55.93 -18.62 24.29
CA VAL A 136 56.09 -19.58 25.39
C VAL A 136 54.70 -20.02 25.83
N ASP A 137 54.52 -21.29 26.19
CA ASP A 137 53.27 -21.76 26.78
C ASP A 137 53.17 -21.33 28.26
N ALA A 138 53.10 -20.01 28.46
CA ALA A 138 53.04 -19.36 29.75
C ALA A 138 51.83 -18.42 29.80
N THR A 139 51.16 -18.41 30.95
CA THR A 139 50.08 -17.49 31.26
C THR A 139 50.51 -16.48 32.32
N SER A 140 49.93 -15.29 32.30
CA SER A 140 50.17 -14.25 33.30
C SER A 140 48.93 -13.36 33.45
N THR A 141 49.04 -12.32 34.26
CA THR A 141 48.05 -11.25 34.35
C THR A 141 48.61 -9.97 33.74
N VAL A 142 47.73 -9.11 33.23
CA VAL A 142 48.13 -7.79 32.68
C VAL A 142 48.88 -6.97 33.74
N TYR A 143 48.40 -6.99 34.98
CA TYR A 143 49.10 -6.37 36.11
C TYR A 143 50.54 -6.90 36.25
N ALA A 144 50.72 -8.22 36.33
CA ALA A 144 52.03 -8.82 36.54
C ALA A 144 53.01 -8.50 35.40
N VAL A 145 52.55 -8.53 34.15
CA VAL A 145 53.39 -8.23 32.99
C VAL A 145 53.79 -6.75 32.95
N VAL A 146 52.87 -5.84 33.24
CA VAL A 146 53.18 -4.40 33.30
C VAL A 146 54.12 -4.10 34.46
N GLN A 147 53.91 -4.74 35.62
CA GLN A 147 54.79 -4.62 36.79
C GLN A 147 56.21 -5.13 36.51
N ILE A 148 56.35 -6.27 35.81
CA ILE A 148 57.66 -6.79 35.36
C ILE A 148 58.31 -5.80 34.37
N GLY A 149 57.54 -5.28 33.42
CA GLY A 149 58.01 -4.26 32.50
C GLY A 149 58.53 -3.00 33.22
N LEU A 150 57.79 -2.51 34.22
CA LEU A 150 58.20 -1.37 35.05
C LEU A 150 59.53 -1.62 35.76
N ARG A 151 59.67 -2.79 36.43
CA ARG A 151 60.91 -3.19 37.11
C ARG A 151 62.09 -3.38 36.14
N GLY A 152 61.81 -3.84 34.92
CA GLY A 152 62.79 -3.95 33.83
C GLY A 152 63.14 -2.62 33.15
N GLY A 153 62.58 -1.48 33.60
CA GLY A 153 62.90 -0.16 33.06
C GLY A 153 62.21 0.17 31.73
N ILE A 154 61.14 -0.53 31.35
CA ILE A 154 60.48 -0.33 30.05
C ILE A 154 59.89 1.07 29.87
N PHE A 155 59.47 1.71 30.96
CA PHE A 155 58.95 3.09 30.98
C PHE A 155 60.06 4.15 31.13
N GLN A 156 61.33 3.74 31.01
CA GLN A 156 62.49 4.63 30.85
C GLN A 156 63.32 4.27 29.61
N TYR A 157 62.90 3.27 28.83
CA TYR A 157 63.67 2.74 27.70
C TYR A 157 63.87 3.79 26.60
N THR A 158 62.89 4.67 26.39
CA THR A 158 63.06 5.78 25.47
C THR A 158 63.87 6.89 26.16
N ASN A 159 64.82 7.49 25.43
CA ASN A 159 65.55 8.67 25.91
C ASN A 159 64.59 9.84 26.28
N ALA A 160 63.36 9.81 25.80
CA ALA A 160 62.34 10.83 26.02
C ALA A 160 61.86 10.96 27.47
N LEU A 161 61.77 9.87 28.24
CA LEU A 161 61.29 9.91 29.63
C LEU A 161 62.39 10.06 30.67
N LYS A 162 63.67 10.12 30.27
CA LYS A 162 64.81 10.27 31.20
C LYS A 162 64.72 11.51 32.08
N ILE A 163 64.09 12.57 31.58
CA ILE A 163 63.83 13.82 32.31
C ILE A 163 62.96 13.65 33.57
N LEU A 164 62.18 12.57 33.63
CA LEU A 164 61.35 12.23 34.79
C LEU A 164 62.15 11.52 35.90
N GLY A 165 63.38 11.10 35.64
CA GLY A 165 64.15 10.28 36.58
C GLY A 165 63.61 8.86 36.70
N LYS A 166 64.04 8.15 37.76
CA LYS A 166 63.62 6.76 38.06
C LYS A 166 62.16 6.71 38.53
N PRO A 167 61.31 5.85 37.95
CA PRO A 167 59.96 5.65 38.45
C PRO A 167 59.99 4.88 39.78
N SER A 168 58.94 5.09 40.57
CA SER A 168 58.59 4.22 41.68
C SER A 168 58.42 2.79 41.19
N GLN A 169 58.88 1.82 42.00
CA GLN A 169 58.78 0.39 41.68
C GLN A 169 57.40 -0.20 41.98
N LEU A 170 56.48 0.61 42.50
CA LEU A 170 55.09 0.26 42.78
C LEU A 170 54.20 0.82 41.67
N LEU A 171 53.48 -0.06 40.97
CA LEU A 171 52.47 0.30 39.98
C LEU A 171 51.11 0.42 40.66
N SER A 172 50.45 1.57 40.50
CA SER A 172 49.02 1.66 40.81
C SER A 172 48.23 1.06 39.65
N PHE A 173 47.29 0.17 39.91
CA PHE A 173 46.54 -0.55 38.87
C PHE A 173 45.07 -0.66 39.27
N ASP A 174 44.21 -0.14 38.41
CA ASP A 174 42.76 -0.17 38.54
C ASP A 174 42.16 -0.82 37.28
N GLU A 175 41.10 -1.60 37.45
CA GLU A 175 40.35 -2.15 36.32
C GLU A 175 38.85 -1.94 36.48
N ALA A 176 38.18 -1.81 35.35
CA ALA A 176 36.73 -1.69 35.29
C ALA A 176 36.19 -2.36 34.02
N PHE A 177 35.01 -2.93 34.13
CA PHE A 177 34.32 -3.61 33.03
C PHE A 177 33.17 -2.75 32.52
N PHE A 178 33.11 -2.60 31.20
CA PHE A 178 32.11 -1.77 30.54
C PHE A 178 31.40 -2.54 29.44
N CYS A 179 30.10 -2.27 29.31
CA CYS A 179 29.25 -2.83 28.28
C CYS A 179 29.05 -1.83 27.13
N TYR A 180 28.85 -2.35 25.92
CA TYR A 180 28.49 -1.51 24.77
C TYR A 180 27.13 -0.84 25.00
N ARG A 181 26.91 0.32 24.37
CA ARG A 181 25.59 0.98 24.37
C ARG A 181 24.54 -0.02 23.88
N GLY A 182 23.54 -0.31 24.71
CA GLY A 182 22.54 -1.32 24.40
C GLY A 182 22.56 -2.56 25.32
N SER A 183 23.43 -2.60 26.32
CA SER A 183 23.61 -3.73 27.22
C SER A 183 23.95 -3.28 28.64
N THR A 184 23.68 -4.14 29.63
CA THR A 184 23.96 -3.88 31.05
C THR A 184 24.99 -4.86 31.60
N LEU A 185 25.87 -4.37 32.48
CA LEU A 185 26.85 -5.19 33.17
C LEU A 185 26.15 -6.08 34.20
N ILE A 186 26.37 -7.38 34.10
CA ILE A 186 25.91 -8.42 35.02
C ILE A 186 27.13 -9.25 35.46
N ASP A 187 27.02 -9.96 36.58
CA ASP A 187 28.10 -10.82 37.11
C ASP A 187 29.48 -10.13 37.21
N GLN A 188 29.53 -8.81 37.39
CA GLN A 188 30.74 -7.97 37.41
C GLN A 188 31.50 -7.85 36.07
N ASP A 189 31.45 -8.84 35.18
CA ASP A 189 32.29 -8.89 33.97
C ASP A 189 31.57 -9.36 32.69
N LYS A 190 30.25 -9.56 32.71
CA LYS A 190 29.45 -9.94 31.53
C LYS A 190 28.47 -8.85 31.16
N CYS A 191 28.07 -8.80 29.91
CA CYS A 191 27.04 -7.91 29.39
C CYS A 191 25.83 -8.73 28.97
N ILE A 192 24.67 -8.35 29.47
CA ILE A 192 23.40 -8.89 28.99
C ILE A 192 22.97 -8.17 27.72
N LEU A 193 22.68 -8.93 26.66
CA LEU A 193 22.08 -8.40 25.44
C LEU A 193 20.56 -8.48 25.55
N CYS A 194 19.86 -7.41 25.14
CA CYS A 194 18.42 -7.51 24.97
C CYS A 194 18.11 -8.43 23.79
N GLU A 195 17.13 -9.31 23.97
CA GLU A 195 16.64 -10.22 22.94
C GLU A 195 16.08 -9.47 21.72
N PRO A 196 15.98 -10.13 20.55
CA PRO A 196 15.24 -9.61 19.42
C PRO A 196 13.80 -9.21 19.82
N GLY A 197 13.31 -8.11 19.28
CA GLY A 197 12.05 -7.49 19.65
C GLY A 197 12.14 -6.57 20.87
N ARG A 198 13.31 -6.49 21.54
CA ARG A 198 13.55 -5.59 22.66
C ARG A 198 14.70 -4.62 22.37
N TYR A 199 14.68 -3.48 23.05
CA TYR A 199 15.79 -2.54 23.09
C TYR A 199 16.16 -2.21 24.52
N HIS A 200 17.41 -1.85 24.72
CA HIS A 200 17.88 -1.42 26.03
C HIS A 200 17.62 0.07 26.22
N SER A 201 16.64 0.39 27.06
CA SER A 201 16.33 1.76 27.42
C SER A 201 17.39 2.30 28.38
N ILE A 202 18.06 3.38 27.97
CA ILE A 202 19.09 4.05 28.79
C ILE A 202 18.46 4.66 30.05
N LEU A 203 17.20 5.12 29.94
CA LEU A 203 16.46 5.75 31.03
C LEU A 203 16.08 4.73 32.12
N SER A 204 15.49 3.59 31.73
CA SER A 204 15.05 2.57 32.68
C SER A 204 16.12 1.55 33.05
N LYS A 205 17.26 1.53 32.32
CA LYS A 205 18.33 0.52 32.44
C LYS A 205 17.82 -0.92 32.32
N LYS A 206 16.75 -1.13 31.55
CA LYS A 206 16.08 -2.41 31.34
C LYS A 206 15.84 -2.66 29.85
N CYS A 207 15.64 -3.92 29.49
CA CYS A 207 15.20 -4.31 28.15
C CYS A 207 13.68 -4.14 28.02
N GLU A 208 13.26 -3.16 27.23
CA GLU A 208 11.86 -2.88 26.94
C GLU A 208 11.48 -3.44 25.57
N HIS A 209 10.21 -3.83 25.40
CA HIS A 209 9.70 -4.22 24.10
C HIS A 209 9.74 -3.05 23.12
N CYS A 210 10.01 -3.34 21.85
CA CYS A 210 9.87 -2.34 20.80
C CYS A 210 8.44 -1.77 20.81
N PRO A 211 8.26 -0.45 20.87
CA PRO A 211 6.94 0.15 20.83
C PRO A 211 6.28 -0.11 19.47
N ARG A 212 4.96 0.06 19.42
CA ARG A 212 4.20 -0.07 18.17
C ARG A 212 4.79 0.83 17.07
N GLY A 213 4.93 0.28 15.86
CA GLY A 213 5.57 0.96 14.73
C GLY A 213 7.09 0.80 14.66
N TYR A 214 7.66 -0.01 15.55
CA TYR A 214 9.09 -0.30 15.58
C TYR A 214 9.34 -1.81 15.73
N TYR A 215 10.47 -2.29 15.19
CA TYR A 215 10.90 -3.68 15.28
C TYR A 215 12.41 -3.78 15.57
N GLN A 216 12.89 -4.94 16.03
CA GLN A 216 14.34 -5.16 16.22
C GLN A 216 14.73 -6.63 16.05
N HIS A 217 15.41 -6.97 14.95
CA HIS A 217 15.82 -8.35 14.69
C HIS A 217 17.16 -8.72 15.34
N ARG A 218 17.95 -7.74 15.79
CA ARG A 218 19.32 -7.94 16.33
C ARG A 218 19.33 -7.76 17.84
N SER A 219 20.01 -8.68 18.53
CA SER A 219 20.23 -8.58 19.98
C SER A 219 21.08 -7.35 20.34
N GLY A 220 20.89 -6.82 21.56
CA GLY A 220 21.78 -5.83 22.17
C GLY A 220 21.72 -4.42 21.60
N ARG A 221 20.55 -3.98 21.10
CA ARG A 221 20.40 -2.66 20.48
C ARG A 221 19.85 -1.61 21.46
N PRO A 222 20.36 -0.36 21.42
CA PRO A 222 19.88 0.72 22.30
C PRO A 222 18.59 1.37 21.83
N ARG A 223 18.08 1.00 20.64
CA ARG A 223 16.82 1.49 20.06
C ARG A 223 16.28 0.49 19.05
N CYS A 224 14.98 0.50 18.85
CA CYS A 224 14.33 -0.28 17.79
C CYS A 224 14.41 0.46 16.44
N GLU A 225 14.32 -0.30 15.35
CA GLU A 225 14.23 0.21 13.98
C GLU A 225 12.79 0.61 13.69
N LYS A 226 12.58 1.75 13.02
CA LYS A 226 11.25 2.26 12.70
C LYS A 226 10.70 1.54 11.46
N CYS A 227 9.41 1.22 11.44
CA CYS A 227 8.75 0.73 10.23
C CYS A 227 8.83 1.77 9.08
N PRO A 228 8.76 1.32 7.81
CA PRO A 228 8.67 2.21 6.65
C PRO A 228 7.49 3.19 6.75
N HIS A 229 7.54 4.29 5.99
CA HIS A 229 6.46 5.28 5.96
C HIS A 229 5.11 4.65 5.61
N GLY A 230 4.07 4.92 6.42
CA GLY A 230 2.72 4.37 6.24
C GLY A 230 2.51 2.96 6.82
N TYR A 231 3.53 2.39 7.46
CA TYR A 231 3.46 1.08 8.10
C TYR A 231 3.65 1.17 9.62
N THR A 232 2.96 0.29 10.34
CA THR A 232 3.05 0.10 11.79
C THR A 232 3.15 -1.38 12.12
N THR A 233 3.57 -1.72 13.33
CA THR A 233 3.40 -3.08 13.86
C THR A 233 2.03 -3.22 14.55
N LEU A 234 1.48 -4.43 14.62
CA LEU A 234 0.22 -4.69 15.34
C LEU A 234 0.43 -4.73 16.87
N MET A 235 1.54 -5.33 17.28
CA MET A 235 1.90 -5.53 18.68
C MET A 235 3.22 -4.85 19.02
N THR A 236 3.45 -4.64 20.31
CA THR A 236 4.77 -4.32 20.84
C THR A 236 5.69 -5.53 20.76
N GLY A 237 7.00 -5.32 20.65
CA GLY A 237 7.98 -6.41 20.67
C GLY A 237 8.24 -7.05 19.31
N SER A 238 7.89 -6.40 18.20
CA SER A 238 8.09 -6.96 16.87
C SER A 238 9.57 -7.20 16.55
N VAL A 239 9.86 -8.38 15.99
CA VAL A 239 11.22 -8.81 15.72
C VAL A 239 11.66 -8.43 14.31
N TYR A 240 10.84 -8.72 13.30
CA TYR A 240 11.21 -8.58 11.89
C TYR A 240 10.46 -7.43 11.23
N VAL A 241 11.05 -6.91 10.15
CA VAL A 241 10.41 -5.88 9.31
C VAL A 241 9.11 -6.38 8.66
N THR A 242 8.97 -7.69 8.46
CA THR A 242 7.74 -8.32 7.95
C THR A 242 6.55 -8.17 8.91
N SER A 243 6.79 -7.80 10.17
CA SER A 243 5.73 -7.44 11.12
C SER A 243 5.18 -6.02 10.91
N CYS A 244 5.79 -5.22 10.02
CA CYS A 244 5.28 -3.92 9.62
C CYS A 244 4.14 -4.10 8.61
N VAL A 245 2.92 -3.81 9.04
CA VAL A 245 1.68 -3.83 8.25
C VAL A 245 1.22 -2.40 7.97
N VAL A 246 0.38 -2.20 6.97
CA VAL A 246 -0.15 -0.86 6.66
C VAL A 246 -0.93 -0.29 7.84
N GLU A 247 -0.73 0.99 8.15
CA GLU A 247 -1.52 1.69 9.17
C GLU A 247 -2.82 2.19 8.56
N CYS A 248 -3.94 1.56 8.95
CA CYS A 248 -5.26 1.96 8.45
C CYS A 248 -5.73 3.26 9.09
N PHE A 249 -6.27 4.18 8.28
CA PHE A 249 -6.87 5.41 8.78
C PHE A 249 -8.16 5.13 9.57
N ALA A 250 -8.63 6.13 10.32
CA ALA A 250 -9.95 6.06 10.96
C ALA A 250 -11.04 5.74 9.93
N GLY A 251 -12.01 4.92 10.32
CA GLY A 251 -13.06 4.37 9.44
C GLY A 251 -12.67 3.12 8.66
N TYR A 252 -11.43 2.66 8.81
CA TYR A 252 -10.91 1.45 8.18
C TYR A 252 -10.33 0.51 9.23
N PHE A 253 -10.32 -0.78 8.91
CA PHE A 253 -9.64 -1.81 9.68
C PHE A 253 -8.67 -2.60 8.80
N LEU A 254 -7.61 -3.13 9.40
CA LEU A 254 -6.69 -4.03 8.71
C LEU A 254 -7.30 -5.42 8.64
N ASN A 255 -7.63 -5.87 7.42
CA ASN A 255 -7.95 -7.26 7.18
C ASN A 255 -6.64 -8.08 7.16
N GLU A 256 -6.41 -8.89 8.19
CA GLU A 256 -5.18 -9.68 8.36
C GLU A 256 -4.99 -10.75 7.28
N ILE A 257 -6.07 -11.18 6.61
CA ILE A 257 -6.02 -12.18 5.53
C ILE A 257 -5.53 -11.52 4.24
N THR A 258 -6.06 -10.33 3.92
CA THR A 258 -5.71 -9.62 2.67
C THR A 258 -4.51 -8.71 2.83
N GLY A 259 -4.14 -8.35 4.07
CA GLY A 259 -3.11 -7.37 4.38
C GLY A 259 -3.48 -5.95 3.96
N LYS A 260 -4.76 -5.68 3.70
CA LYS A 260 -5.28 -4.40 3.20
C LYS A 260 -6.20 -3.73 4.21
N CYS A 261 -6.30 -2.41 4.10
CA CYS A 261 -7.28 -1.63 4.84
C CYS A 261 -8.64 -1.69 4.15
N GLU A 262 -9.64 -2.24 4.83
CA GLU A 262 -11.02 -2.34 4.37
C GLU A 262 -11.90 -1.38 5.19
N PRO A 263 -12.92 -0.75 4.57
CA PRO A 263 -13.81 0.15 5.29
C PRO A 263 -14.68 -0.63 6.28
N CYS A 264 -15.11 0.01 7.37
CA CYS A 264 -15.95 -0.62 8.39
C CYS A 264 -17.33 -1.09 7.88
N GLY A 265 -17.80 -0.55 6.76
CA GLY A 265 -19.12 -0.84 6.21
C GLY A 265 -20.23 -0.06 6.92
N TYR A 266 -21.48 -0.47 6.69
CA TYR A 266 -22.66 0.28 7.12
C TYR A 266 -23.15 -0.04 8.55
N LEU A 267 -22.51 -0.98 9.25
CA LEU A 267 -22.94 -1.47 10.57
C LEU A 267 -21.89 -1.21 11.65
N ALA A 268 -20.80 -0.51 11.30
CA ALA A 268 -19.68 -0.32 12.19
C ALA A 268 -18.94 0.99 11.88
N TYR A 269 -18.14 1.45 12.84
CA TYR A 269 -17.32 2.65 12.75
C TYR A 269 -15.96 2.41 13.43
N GLN A 270 -14.98 3.25 13.15
CA GLN A 270 -13.67 3.15 13.81
C GLN A 270 -13.01 4.52 14.00
N PRO A 271 -12.96 5.07 15.22
CA PRO A 271 -12.32 6.37 15.46
C PRO A 271 -10.79 6.30 15.46
N HIS A 272 -10.18 5.14 15.74
CA HIS A 272 -8.75 5.03 15.95
C HIS A 272 -8.02 4.47 14.72
N PRO A 273 -6.98 5.16 14.23
CA PRO A 273 -6.06 4.61 13.23
C PRO A 273 -5.36 3.33 13.72
N GLY A 274 -4.96 2.47 12.78
CA GLY A 274 -4.22 1.23 13.06
C GLY A 274 -5.07 0.09 13.64
N SER A 275 -6.40 0.18 13.58
CA SER A 275 -7.29 -0.83 14.14
C SER A 275 -7.37 -2.08 13.25
N THR A 276 -7.53 -3.26 13.85
CA THR A 276 -7.74 -4.55 13.14
C THR A 276 -9.20 -4.97 13.06
N ASN A 277 -10.09 -4.27 13.77
CA ASN A 277 -11.52 -4.50 13.77
C ASN A 277 -12.26 -3.16 13.82
N CYS A 278 -13.52 -3.13 13.42
CA CYS A 278 -14.41 -1.98 13.60
C CYS A 278 -15.35 -2.19 14.78
N LEU A 279 -15.76 -1.08 15.42
CA LEU A 279 -16.72 -1.08 16.51
C LEU A 279 -18.13 -1.18 15.93
N PRO A 280 -18.96 -2.14 16.37
CA PRO A 280 -20.33 -2.26 15.88
C PRO A 280 -21.17 -1.05 16.30
N CYS A 281 -22.08 -0.62 15.43
CA CYS A 281 -23.10 0.33 15.80
C CYS A 281 -24.07 -0.28 16.84
N PRO A 282 -24.68 0.54 17.72
CA PRO A 282 -25.70 0.07 18.66
C PRO A 282 -26.93 -0.53 17.94
N GLN A 283 -27.77 -1.24 18.68
CA GLN A 283 -28.91 -1.99 18.11
C GLN A 283 -29.79 -1.11 17.20
N ASN A 284 -30.15 -1.65 16.02
CA ASN A 284 -30.97 -1.02 14.98
C ASN A 284 -30.44 0.32 14.45
N THR A 285 -29.15 0.61 14.63
CA THR A 285 -28.49 1.76 14.02
C THR A 285 -27.48 1.34 12.96
N VAL A 286 -27.32 2.20 11.97
CA VAL A 286 -26.49 1.99 10.78
C VAL A 286 -25.76 3.30 10.47
N THR A 287 -24.64 3.19 9.77
CA THR A 287 -23.96 4.36 9.23
C THR A 287 -24.41 4.61 7.80
N VAL A 288 -24.40 5.87 7.36
CA VAL A 288 -24.70 6.25 5.96
C VAL A 288 -23.46 6.13 5.08
N HIS A 289 -22.27 6.15 5.67
CA HIS A 289 -20.99 6.02 4.98
C HIS A 289 -20.21 4.81 5.48
N MET A 290 -19.66 4.03 4.54
CA MET A 290 -18.89 2.82 4.84
C MET A 290 -17.61 3.09 5.67
N ASN A 291 -17.10 4.32 5.68
CA ASN A 291 -15.86 4.72 6.35
C ASN A 291 -16.13 5.62 7.57
N SER A 292 -17.19 5.32 8.32
CA SER A 292 -17.58 6.10 9.49
C SER A 292 -16.54 6.00 10.62
N THR A 293 -16.29 7.14 11.26
CA THR A 293 -15.24 7.30 12.27
C THR A 293 -15.81 7.47 13.67
N LEU A 294 -17.03 7.99 13.82
CA LEU A 294 -17.64 8.31 15.10
C LEU A 294 -18.94 7.53 15.32
N ILE A 295 -19.23 7.25 16.59
CA ILE A 295 -20.49 6.59 16.98
C ILE A 295 -21.72 7.45 16.65
N ASP A 296 -21.59 8.77 16.67
CA ASP A 296 -22.68 9.70 16.34
C ASP A 296 -23.14 9.60 14.88
N GLN A 297 -22.36 8.91 14.03
CA GLN A 297 -22.74 8.59 12.65
C GLN A 297 -23.60 7.33 12.55
N CYS A 298 -23.77 6.57 13.65
CA CYS A 298 -24.71 5.47 13.75
C CYS A 298 -26.12 6.04 14.02
N ILE A 299 -26.94 6.13 12.98
CA ILE A 299 -28.31 6.64 13.04
C ILE A 299 -29.31 5.48 12.89
N ALA A 300 -30.57 5.68 13.30
CA ALA A 300 -31.59 4.63 13.15
C ALA A 300 -31.76 4.22 11.69
N ASN A 301 -31.76 2.91 11.41
CA ASN A 301 -31.97 2.40 10.05
C ASN A 301 -33.36 2.81 9.54
N CYS A 302 -33.44 3.18 8.27
CA CYS A 302 -34.71 3.38 7.59
C CYS A 302 -35.54 2.07 7.56
N PRO A 303 -36.88 2.16 7.53
CA PRO A 303 -37.75 1.00 7.45
C PRO A 303 -37.53 0.20 6.15
N ALA A 304 -38.16 -0.98 6.06
CA ALA A 304 -38.15 -1.75 4.82
C ALA A 304 -38.73 -0.91 3.66
N GLY A 305 -38.12 -1.00 2.48
CA GLY A 305 -38.49 -0.21 1.31
C GLY A 305 -37.92 1.22 1.27
N GLU A 306 -37.20 1.70 2.28
CA GLU A 306 -36.60 3.05 2.28
C GLU A 306 -35.12 3.03 2.67
N GLU A 307 -34.31 3.83 1.98
CA GLU A 307 -32.88 4.00 2.30
C GLU A 307 -32.55 5.44 2.68
N HIS A 308 -31.42 5.63 3.38
CA HIS A 308 -30.95 6.97 3.74
C HIS A 308 -30.47 7.72 2.49
N SER A 309 -31.06 8.90 2.28
CA SER A 309 -30.53 9.90 1.35
C SER A 309 -29.29 10.60 1.94
N PHE A 310 -28.68 11.48 1.14
CA PHE A 310 -27.53 12.28 1.57
C PHE A 310 -27.84 13.17 2.78
N ASP A 311 -29.09 13.64 2.92
CA ASP A 311 -29.55 14.46 4.05
C ASP A 311 -29.95 13.61 5.28
N ASN A 312 -29.58 12.33 5.32
CA ASN A 312 -29.98 11.33 6.32
C ASN A 312 -31.50 11.04 6.41
N SER A 313 -32.32 11.67 5.57
CA SER A 313 -33.76 11.38 5.46
C SER A 313 -34.01 10.04 4.76
N CYS A 314 -35.04 9.32 5.18
CA CYS A 314 -35.45 8.08 4.50
C CYS A 314 -36.21 8.40 3.20
N THR A 315 -35.73 7.84 2.09
CA THR A 315 -36.35 7.96 0.78
C THR A 315 -36.72 6.58 0.23
N PRO A 316 -37.88 6.42 -0.43
CA PRO A 316 -38.32 5.12 -0.93
C PRO A 316 -37.40 4.59 -2.02
N CYS A 317 -37.13 3.28 -1.98
CA CYS A 317 -36.36 2.59 -3.02
C CYS A 317 -36.95 2.88 -4.39
N GLN A 318 -36.11 3.29 -5.33
CA GLN A 318 -36.54 3.51 -6.70
C GLN A 318 -36.98 2.20 -7.36
N ARG A 319 -37.74 2.30 -8.44
CA ARG A 319 -38.18 1.11 -9.19
C ARG A 319 -36.97 0.32 -9.68
N GLY A 320 -37.04 -1.00 -9.55
CA GLY A 320 -35.91 -1.89 -9.82
C GLY A 320 -35.01 -2.13 -8.62
N PHE A 321 -35.36 -1.55 -7.47
CA PHE A 321 -34.70 -1.82 -6.20
C PHE A 321 -35.73 -2.17 -5.12
N PHE A 322 -35.29 -2.93 -4.12
CA PHE A 322 -36.07 -3.31 -2.96
C PHE A 322 -35.20 -3.32 -1.70
N LYS A 323 -35.79 -3.20 -0.52
CA LYS A 323 -35.04 -3.27 0.75
C LYS A 323 -35.80 -4.06 1.80
N GLU A 324 -35.20 -5.13 2.30
CA GLU A 324 -35.76 -5.94 3.38
C GLU A 324 -35.47 -5.29 4.76
N PRO A 325 -36.14 -5.70 5.85
CA PRO A 325 -36.00 -5.06 7.16
C PRO A 325 -34.55 -5.00 7.71
N ASN A 326 -33.71 -5.98 7.37
CA ASN A 326 -32.32 -6.07 7.83
C ASN A 326 -31.32 -5.43 6.86
N ASP A 327 -31.76 -5.05 5.65
CA ASP A 327 -30.91 -4.39 4.69
C ASP A 327 -30.73 -2.91 5.08
N VAL A 328 -29.56 -2.35 4.74
CA VAL A 328 -29.26 -0.92 4.94
C VAL A 328 -29.57 -0.10 3.69
N LEU A 329 -29.25 -0.66 2.51
CA LEU A 329 -29.42 -0.03 1.21
C LEU A 329 -30.47 -0.76 0.39
N CYS A 330 -31.11 -0.06 -0.55
CA CYS A 330 -31.96 -0.68 -1.55
C CYS A 330 -31.12 -1.58 -2.47
N ARG A 331 -31.39 -2.89 -2.41
CA ARG A 331 -30.77 -3.89 -3.25
C ARG A 331 -31.36 -3.86 -4.67
N PRO A 332 -30.53 -3.96 -5.71
CA PRO A 332 -31.03 -4.06 -7.07
C PRO A 332 -31.76 -5.39 -7.30
N CYS A 333 -32.81 -5.35 -8.11
CA CYS A 333 -33.37 -6.53 -8.75
C CYS A 333 -32.35 -7.16 -9.72
N ASP A 334 -32.61 -8.38 -10.17
CA ASP A 334 -31.94 -8.94 -11.34
C ASP A 334 -32.08 -7.95 -12.53
N PRO A 335 -31.00 -7.69 -13.31
CA PRO A 335 -31.02 -6.75 -14.44
C PRO A 335 -32.21 -6.87 -15.41
N ALA A 336 -32.81 -8.05 -15.52
CA ALA A 336 -33.95 -8.31 -16.39
C ALA A 336 -35.31 -7.86 -15.81
N PHE A 337 -35.38 -7.51 -14.52
CA PHE A 337 -36.63 -7.25 -13.81
C PHE A 337 -36.61 -5.94 -13.02
N ILE A 338 -37.79 -5.35 -12.85
CA ILE A 338 -38.04 -4.17 -12.04
C ILE A 338 -39.25 -4.37 -11.13
N THR A 339 -39.38 -3.49 -10.15
CA THR A 339 -40.49 -3.48 -9.19
C THR A 339 -41.71 -2.69 -9.70
N GLU A 340 -42.91 -3.11 -9.27
CA GLU A 340 -44.18 -2.45 -9.62
C GLU A 340 -44.37 -1.09 -8.93
N SER A 341 -43.73 -0.84 -7.80
CA SER A 341 -43.79 0.45 -7.13
C SER A 341 -42.44 0.83 -6.53
N VAL A 342 -42.27 2.14 -6.34
CA VAL A 342 -41.23 2.63 -5.43
C VAL A 342 -41.53 2.12 -4.02
N GLY A 343 -40.50 2.00 -3.18
CA GLY A 343 -40.66 1.54 -1.80
C GLY A 343 -40.87 0.02 -1.65
N SER A 344 -40.37 -0.78 -2.60
CA SER A 344 -40.54 -2.24 -2.55
C SER A 344 -39.77 -2.88 -1.39
N THR A 345 -40.41 -3.76 -0.63
CA THR A 345 -39.87 -4.32 0.62
C THR A 345 -39.33 -5.75 0.49
N SER A 346 -39.40 -6.36 -0.69
CA SER A 346 -39.04 -7.76 -0.92
C SER A 346 -38.62 -8.00 -2.36
N GLU A 347 -37.67 -8.91 -2.56
CA GLU A 347 -37.20 -9.33 -3.90
C GLU A 347 -38.33 -9.88 -4.78
N LYS A 348 -39.34 -10.51 -4.17
CA LYS A 348 -40.54 -11.02 -4.88
C LYS A 348 -41.34 -9.93 -5.60
N SER A 349 -41.08 -8.65 -5.32
CA SER A 349 -41.69 -7.52 -6.04
C SER A 349 -41.03 -7.26 -7.40
N CYS A 350 -39.87 -7.85 -7.70
CA CYS A 350 -39.16 -7.74 -8.97
C CYS A 350 -39.83 -8.62 -10.05
N ILE A 351 -41.02 -8.23 -10.52
CA ILE A 351 -41.84 -9.05 -11.43
C ILE A 351 -42.03 -8.45 -12.83
N LEU A 352 -41.80 -7.14 -13.00
CA LEU A 352 -42.01 -6.48 -14.28
C LEU A 352 -40.72 -6.56 -15.11
N PRO A 353 -40.79 -6.83 -16.42
CA PRO A 353 -39.58 -6.88 -17.24
C PRO A 353 -38.94 -5.49 -17.38
N ASN A 354 -37.61 -5.44 -17.33
CA ASN A 354 -36.84 -4.23 -17.61
C ASN A 354 -36.71 -4.04 -19.14
N CYS A 355 -37.53 -3.14 -19.69
CA CYS A 355 -37.63 -2.97 -21.14
C CYS A 355 -36.36 -2.40 -21.75
N GLN A 356 -35.84 -3.10 -22.74
CA GLN A 356 -34.63 -2.68 -23.45
C GLN A 356 -34.93 -1.50 -24.38
N GLN A 357 -33.88 -0.92 -24.96
CA GLN A 357 -34.03 0.13 -25.96
C GLN A 357 -34.94 -0.33 -27.10
N GLY A 358 -35.76 0.60 -27.61
CA GLY A 358 -36.79 0.33 -28.60
C GLY A 358 -38.06 -0.29 -28.03
N GLN A 359 -38.14 -0.51 -26.72
CA GLN A 359 -39.33 -1.05 -26.06
C GLN A 359 -39.81 -0.12 -24.96
N TYR A 360 -41.09 -0.25 -24.63
CA TYR A 360 -41.68 0.41 -23.48
C TYR A 360 -42.48 -0.58 -22.65
N LEU A 361 -42.54 -0.35 -21.34
CA LEU A 361 -43.31 -1.19 -20.44
C LEU A 361 -44.81 -0.87 -20.57
N SER A 362 -45.57 -1.81 -21.13
CA SER A 362 -47.03 -1.73 -21.13
C SER A 362 -47.57 -2.13 -19.76
N TRP A 363 -48.08 -1.15 -19.02
CA TRP A 363 -48.60 -1.35 -17.67
C TRP A 363 -49.73 -2.39 -17.61
N HIS A 364 -50.66 -2.35 -18.56
CA HIS A 364 -51.79 -3.27 -18.62
C HIS A 364 -51.38 -4.71 -18.97
N GLN A 365 -50.39 -4.88 -19.85
CA GLN A 365 -49.95 -6.21 -20.28
C GLN A 365 -48.83 -6.77 -19.41
N LYS A 366 -48.23 -5.95 -18.53
CA LYS A 366 -47.04 -6.26 -17.73
C LYS A 366 -45.89 -6.80 -18.60
N LYS A 367 -45.77 -6.30 -19.83
CA LYS A 367 -44.84 -6.78 -20.86
C LYS A 367 -44.19 -5.60 -21.58
N CYS A 368 -42.97 -5.82 -22.06
CA CYS A 368 -42.30 -4.88 -22.95
C CYS A 368 -42.86 -5.02 -24.36
N LEU A 369 -43.35 -3.90 -24.90
CA LEU A 369 -43.84 -3.81 -26.26
C LEU A 369 -42.89 -2.96 -27.08
N ASN A 370 -42.64 -3.37 -28.33
CA ASN A 370 -41.82 -2.60 -29.25
C ASN A 370 -42.51 -1.27 -29.58
N CYS A 371 -41.71 -0.21 -29.72
CA CYS A 371 -42.18 1.07 -30.24
C CYS A 371 -42.82 0.88 -31.62
N SER A 372 -44.01 1.48 -31.81
CA SER A 372 -44.71 1.45 -33.09
C SER A 372 -44.02 2.33 -34.12
N TYR A 373 -44.42 2.19 -35.39
CA TYR A 373 -43.92 3.05 -36.46
C TYR A 373 -44.11 4.53 -36.14
N GLY A 374 -43.05 5.33 -36.35
CA GLY A 374 -43.03 6.75 -36.03
C GLY A 374 -42.69 7.07 -34.57
N TYR A 375 -42.29 6.07 -33.79
CA TYR A 375 -41.81 6.22 -32.42
C TYR A 375 -40.51 5.45 -32.20
N TYR A 376 -39.69 5.94 -31.26
CA TYR A 376 -38.43 5.32 -30.86
C TYR A 376 -38.22 5.38 -29.35
N GLN A 377 -37.29 4.59 -28.80
CA GLN A 377 -36.88 4.72 -27.40
C GLN A 377 -35.40 4.33 -27.24
N ASP A 378 -34.60 5.26 -26.76
CA ASP A 378 -33.14 5.15 -26.56
C ASP A 378 -32.77 4.84 -25.09
N GLU A 379 -33.71 4.97 -24.16
CA GLU A 379 -33.51 4.70 -22.74
C GLU A 379 -34.03 3.31 -22.33
N ILE A 380 -33.32 2.66 -21.42
CA ILE A 380 -33.74 1.38 -20.80
C ILE A 380 -34.77 1.68 -19.70
N GLY A 381 -35.80 0.84 -19.59
CA GLY A 381 -36.80 0.91 -18.52
C GLY A 381 -37.88 1.97 -18.74
N SER A 382 -38.04 2.45 -19.98
CA SER A 382 -39.04 3.48 -20.29
C SER A 382 -40.48 2.97 -20.34
N TYR A 383 -41.44 3.87 -20.10
CA TYR A 383 -42.89 3.61 -20.07
C TYR A 383 -43.63 4.11 -21.31
N TYR A 384 -42.94 4.82 -22.20
CA TYR A 384 -43.50 5.34 -23.45
C TYR A 384 -42.41 5.38 -24.51
N CYS A 385 -42.80 5.46 -25.77
CA CYS A 385 -41.86 5.72 -26.86
C CYS A 385 -41.90 7.20 -27.23
N LYS A 386 -40.73 7.79 -27.47
CA LYS A 386 -40.55 9.15 -27.96
C LYS A 386 -41.07 9.23 -29.40
N GLN A 387 -41.80 10.29 -29.74
CA GLN A 387 -42.34 10.49 -31.08
C GLN A 387 -41.25 10.97 -32.03
N CYS A 388 -41.22 10.46 -33.25
CA CYS A 388 -40.36 11.00 -34.31
C CYS A 388 -40.75 12.45 -34.65
N PRO A 389 -39.80 13.28 -35.14
CA PRO A 389 -40.09 14.61 -35.65
C PRO A 389 -41.21 14.63 -36.71
N ALA A 390 -41.92 15.75 -36.82
CA ALA A 390 -42.99 15.90 -37.82
C ALA A 390 -42.48 15.62 -39.24
N GLY A 391 -43.24 14.84 -40.01
CA GLY A 391 -42.86 14.44 -41.38
C GLY A 391 -41.84 13.29 -41.45
N THR A 392 -41.53 12.63 -40.33
CA THR A 392 -40.65 11.46 -40.29
C THR A 392 -41.34 10.25 -39.67
N THR A 393 -40.91 9.05 -40.04
CA THR A 393 -41.38 7.78 -39.47
C THR A 393 -40.25 6.76 -39.36
N THR A 394 -40.42 5.73 -38.54
CA THR A 394 -39.40 4.66 -38.42
C THR A 394 -39.67 3.56 -39.44
N ARG A 395 -38.62 2.90 -39.93
CA ARG A 395 -38.75 1.75 -40.88
C ARG A 395 -38.98 0.41 -40.19
N ILE A 396 -38.73 0.34 -38.89
CA ILE A 396 -38.78 -0.88 -38.08
C ILE A 396 -39.63 -0.64 -36.83
N LEU A 397 -40.27 -1.70 -36.34
CA LEU A 397 -40.80 -1.72 -34.99
C LEU A 397 -39.64 -1.77 -34.00
N GLY A 398 -39.78 -1.03 -32.90
CA GLY A 398 -38.79 -0.97 -31.84
C GLY A 398 -37.52 -0.21 -32.22
N ALA A 399 -37.68 0.95 -32.87
CA ALA A 399 -36.56 1.84 -33.15
C ALA A 399 -35.88 2.30 -31.86
N THR A 400 -34.56 2.17 -31.80
CA THR A 400 -33.75 2.47 -30.61
C THR A 400 -33.17 3.88 -30.60
N SER A 401 -33.28 4.63 -31.70
CA SER A 401 -32.73 5.98 -31.80
C SER A 401 -33.56 6.88 -32.70
N ILE A 402 -33.45 8.19 -32.47
CA ILE A 402 -34.07 9.22 -33.32
C ILE A 402 -33.54 9.17 -34.76
N GLU A 403 -32.31 8.71 -34.98
CA GLU A 403 -31.69 8.57 -36.31
C GLU A 403 -32.43 7.54 -37.18
N THR A 404 -33.24 6.68 -36.56
CA THR A 404 -34.08 5.71 -37.28
C THR A 404 -35.35 6.37 -37.86
N CYS A 405 -35.66 7.62 -37.48
CA CYS A 405 -36.74 8.41 -38.03
C CYS A 405 -36.33 8.97 -39.40
N VAL A 406 -36.86 8.38 -40.47
CA VAL A 406 -36.61 8.78 -41.87
C VAL A 406 -37.75 9.64 -42.40
N SER A 407 -37.46 10.53 -43.36
CA SER A 407 -38.49 11.37 -43.95
C SER A 407 -39.56 10.54 -44.66
N THR A 408 -40.84 10.90 -44.47
CA THR A 408 -41.95 10.35 -45.26
C THR A 408 -41.96 10.90 -46.69
N ASN A 409 -41.27 12.02 -46.95
CA ASN A 409 -41.10 12.57 -48.31
C ASN A 409 -39.60 12.65 -48.67
N GLN A 410 -39.10 11.66 -49.42
CA GLN A 410 -37.67 11.57 -49.76
C GLN A 410 -37.27 12.63 -50.79
N CYS A 411 -38.24 13.10 -51.58
CA CYS A 411 -38.02 14.15 -52.57
C CYS A 411 -37.84 15.53 -51.95
N ALA A 412 -38.62 15.85 -50.91
CA ALA A 412 -38.51 17.11 -50.17
C ALA A 412 -37.31 17.13 -49.21
N SER A 413 -36.98 15.99 -48.59
CA SER A 413 -35.82 15.86 -47.69
C SER A 413 -34.49 15.74 -48.43
N GLY A 414 -34.49 15.31 -49.69
CA GLY A 414 -33.27 15.04 -50.46
C GLY A 414 -32.62 13.68 -50.15
N GLU A 415 -33.26 12.81 -49.36
CA GLU A 415 -32.78 11.44 -49.05
C GLU A 415 -32.84 10.48 -50.27
N HIS A 416 -33.29 10.97 -51.43
CA HIS A 416 -33.37 10.19 -52.65
C HIS A 416 -32.01 10.02 -53.35
N ARG A 417 -31.87 8.93 -54.12
CA ARG A 417 -30.69 8.68 -54.97
C ARG A 417 -30.92 8.97 -56.45
N CYS A 418 -31.97 9.72 -56.81
CA CYS A 418 -32.21 10.09 -58.20
C CYS A 418 -30.99 10.77 -58.83
N HIS A 419 -30.72 10.47 -60.10
CA HIS A 419 -29.66 11.12 -60.87
C HIS A 419 -29.90 12.64 -60.88
N TRP A 420 -28.84 13.44 -60.98
CA TRP A 420 -28.97 14.90 -61.07
C TRP A 420 -29.77 15.40 -62.30
N LEU A 421 -29.91 14.54 -63.32
CA LEU A 421 -30.75 14.74 -64.51
C LEU A 421 -32.13 14.07 -64.39
N ALA A 422 -32.55 13.65 -63.20
CA ALA A 422 -33.84 13.03 -62.95
C ALA A 422 -34.66 13.85 -61.95
N ALA A 423 -35.98 13.84 -62.14
CA ALA A 423 -36.93 14.33 -61.16
C ALA A 423 -37.28 13.20 -60.18
N CYS A 424 -37.26 13.51 -58.88
CA CYS A 424 -37.77 12.65 -57.83
C CYS A 424 -39.31 12.78 -57.77
N ILE A 425 -39.99 11.65 -57.63
CA ILE A 425 -41.44 11.54 -57.48
C ILE A 425 -41.71 10.80 -56.17
N ASP A 426 -42.30 11.48 -55.21
CA ASP A 426 -42.69 10.91 -53.92
C ASP A 426 -43.90 9.98 -54.16
N LEU A 427 -43.81 8.72 -53.73
CA LEU A 427 -44.90 7.76 -53.87
C LEU A 427 -45.61 7.59 -52.53
N PRO A 428 -46.91 7.24 -52.52
CA PRO A 428 -47.61 6.94 -51.27
C PRO A 428 -46.91 5.79 -50.52
N ASP A 429 -46.59 6.03 -49.25
CA ASP A 429 -45.98 5.04 -48.37
C ASP A 429 -46.83 3.76 -48.32
N LYS A 430 -46.20 2.61 -48.59
CA LYS A 430 -46.83 1.30 -48.41
C LYS A 430 -46.28 0.65 -47.14
N GLU A 431 -47.17 0.20 -46.26
CA GLU A 431 -46.79 -0.45 -44.99
C GLU A 431 -45.80 0.39 -44.14
N ASN A 432 -45.95 1.72 -44.11
CA ASN A 432 -45.02 2.65 -43.45
C ASN A 432 -43.57 2.57 -43.96
N LYS A 433 -43.35 2.10 -45.20
CA LYS A 433 -42.06 2.17 -45.88
C LYS A 433 -42.09 3.39 -46.81
N PRO A 434 -41.31 4.43 -46.52
CA PRO A 434 -41.24 5.58 -47.40
C PRO A 434 -40.67 5.19 -48.75
N THR A 435 -41.36 5.56 -49.84
CA THR A 435 -41.07 5.09 -51.20
C THR A 435 -41.06 6.26 -52.19
N TYR A 436 -40.05 6.30 -53.06
CA TYR A 436 -39.98 7.28 -54.15
C TYR A 436 -39.59 6.60 -55.48
N SER A 437 -39.82 7.30 -56.58
CA SER A 437 -39.40 6.92 -57.93
C SER A 437 -38.59 8.04 -58.57
N CYS A 438 -37.72 7.70 -59.52
CA CYS A 438 -36.90 8.66 -60.24
C CYS A 438 -37.23 8.58 -61.73
N ARG A 439 -37.46 9.73 -62.38
CA ARG A 439 -37.69 9.80 -63.83
C ARG A 439 -36.73 10.79 -64.47
N CYS A 440 -35.99 10.37 -65.49
CA CYS A 440 -35.10 11.28 -66.23
C CYS A 440 -35.87 12.49 -66.78
N GLN A 441 -35.24 13.66 -66.74
CA GLN A 441 -35.77 14.89 -67.29
C GLN A 441 -35.94 14.77 -68.82
N PRO A 442 -36.84 15.57 -69.43
CA PRO A 442 -37.00 15.60 -70.88
C PRO A 442 -35.65 15.79 -71.60
N GLY A 443 -35.38 14.97 -72.62
CA GLY A 443 -34.10 14.99 -73.35
C GLY A 443 -33.02 14.07 -72.78
N PHE A 444 -33.34 13.29 -71.74
CA PHE A 444 -32.46 12.26 -71.17
C PHE A 444 -33.22 10.93 -71.03
N VAL A 445 -32.49 9.82 -71.15
CA VAL A 445 -33.04 8.46 -71.05
C VAL A 445 -32.27 7.64 -70.03
N GLY A 446 -32.96 6.69 -69.38
CA GLY A 446 -32.37 5.84 -68.35
C GLY A 446 -33.40 5.41 -67.31
N ASN A 447 -32.92 4.84 -66.20
CA ASN A 447 -33.77 4.33 -65.11
C ASN A 447 -34.06 5.37 -64.01
N GLY A 448 -33.71 6.64 -64.24
CA GLY A 448 -33.86 7.73 -63.28
C GLY A 448 -32.77 7.81 -62.21
N PHE A 449 -32.08 6.71 -61.90
CA PHE A 449 -30.85 6.69 -61.07
C PHE A 449 -29.59 6.93 -61.91
N THR A 450 -29.65 6.58 -63.20
CA THR A 450 -28.69 6.92 -64.23
C THR A 450 -29.46 7.50 -65.41
N CYS A 451 -29.08 8.69 -65.86
CA CYS A 451 -29.69 9.33 -67.03
C CYS A 451 -28.59 9.77 -68.00
N THR A 452 -28.70 9.34 -69.26
CA THR A 452 -27.80 9.72 -70.35
C THR A 452 -28.51 10.58 -71.37
N ASP A 453 -27.75 11.41 -72.09
CA ASP A 453 -28.31 12.24 -73.14
C ASP A 453 -28.95 11.36 -74.22
N ILE A 454 -30.21 11.64 -74.58
CA ILE A 454 -30.92 10.88 -75.60
C ILE A 454 -30.27 10.97 -77.00
N CYS A 455 -29.52 12.05 -77.27
CA CYS A 455 -28.82 12.27 -78.52
C CYS A 455 -27.49 11.53 -78.60
N LEU A 456 -26.97 11.02 -77.47
CA LEU A 456 -25.71 10.29 -77.46
C LEU A 456 -25.83 9.02 -78.33
N ASN A 457 -25.02 8.96 -79.39
CA ASN A 457 -25.02 7.87 -80.37
C ASN A 457 -26.38 7.59 -81.03
N LEU A 458 -27.30 8.57 -81.04
CA LEU A 458 -28.60 8.39 -81.67
C LEU A 458 -28.49 8.50 -83.19
N CYS A 459 -27.91 9.57 -83.72
CA CYS A 459 -27.90 9.82 -85.16
C CYS A 459 -26.68 9.17 -85.83
N TYR A 460 -26.88 8.51 -86.97
CA TYR A 460 -25.83 7.90 -87.78
C TYR A 460 -25.29 8.87 -88.84
N ASN A 461 -24.15 8.51 -89.46
CA ASN A 461 -23.55 9.25 -90.58
C ASN A 461 -23.23 10.72 -90.26
N ASN A 462 -22.79 11.01 -89.03
CA ASN A 462 -22.50 12.36 -88.54
C ASN A 462 -23.66 13.35 -88.71
N ALA A 463 -24.90 12.86 -88.62
CA ALA A 463 -26.09 13.69 -88.57
C ALA A 463 -26.18 14.44 -87.23
N GLU A 464 -26.74 15.65 -87.27
CA GLU A 464 -26.91 16.48 -86.08
C GLU A 464 -28.17 16.04 -85.32
N CYS A 465 -28.02 15.76 -84.03
CA CYS A 465 -29.16 15.47 -83.16
C CYS A 465 -29.65 16.75 -82.49
N ILE A 466 -30.91 17.10 -82.73
CA ILE A 466 -31.59 18.18 -82.02
C ILE A 466 -32.66 17.61 -81.11
N LYS A 467 -33.01 18.34 -80.06
CA LYS A 467 -34.12 18.00 -79.15
C LYS A 467 -35.25 18.99 -79.33
N THR A 468 -36.50 18.52 -79.35
CA THR A 468 -37.67 19.40 -79.34
C THR A 468 -37.80 20.07 -77.97
N SER A 469 -38.68 21.08 -77.86
CA SER A 469 -39.01 21.69 -76.56
C SER A 469 -39.60 20.70 -75.54
N ARG A 470 -40.13 19.55 -75.99
CA ARG A 470 -40.60 18.44 -75.15
C ARG A 470 -39.50 17.41 -74.84
N GLY A 471 -38.26 17.63 -75.30
CA GLY A 471 -37.14 16.73 -75.10
C GLY A 471 -37.12 15.50 -76.02
N GLU A 472 -37.97 15.45 -77.05
CA GLU A 472 -37.96 14.37 -78.04
C GLU A 472 -36.78 14.57 -79.00
N PRO A 473 -36.03 13.51 -79.37
CA PRO A 473 -34.88 13.66 -80.23
C PRO A 473 -35.27 13.62 -81.70
N ARG A 474 -34.55 14.39 -82.54
CA ARG A 474 -34.70 14.37 -83.99
C ARG A 474 -33.33 14.49 -84.65
N CYS A 475 -33.05 13.62 -85.61
CA CYS A 475 -31.83 13.66 -86.40
C CYS A 475 -32.04 14.51 -87.67
N ILE A 476 -31.13 15.46 -87.92
CA ILE A 476 -31.04 16.21 -89.17
C ILE A 476 -30.01 15.53 -90.07
N CYS A 477 -30.49 14.87 -91.12
CA CYS A 477 -29.63 14.11 -92.03
C CYS A 477 -28.82 15.02 -92.93
N LYS A 478 -27.53 14.69 -93.08
CA LYS A 478 -26.67 15.29 -94.10
C LYS A 478 -27.15 14.89 -95.50
N THR A 479 -26.73 15.68 -96.49
CA THR A 479 -27.00 15.43 -97.91
C THR A 479 -26.62 14.00 -98.29
N GLY A 480 -27.54 13.28 -98.94
CA GLY A 480 -27.34 11.88 -99.32
C GLY A 480 -27.81 10.84 -98.29
N TYR A 481 -28.39 11.24 -97.15
CA TYR A 481 -28.95 10.30 -96.16
C TYR A 481 -30.43 10.58 -95.85
N ARG A 482 -31.17 9.56 -95.41
CA ARG A 482 -32.57 9.59 -94.97
C ARG A 482 -32.81 8.55 -93.86
N GLY A 483 -34.01 8.53 -93.28
CA GLY A 483 -34.37 7.68 -92.14
C GLY A 483 -34.53 8.48 -90.84
N LEU A 484 -35.12 7.87 -89.81
CA LEU A 484 -35.37 8.56 -88.53
C LEU A 484 -34.06 8.88 -87.79
N ARG A 485 -33.02 8.08 -88.01
CA ARG A 485 -31.67 8.23 -87.44
C ARG A 485 -30.62 8.49 -88.52
N CYS A 486 -31.04 8.81 -89.75
CA CYS A 486 -30.18 9.04 -90.91
C CYS A 486 -29.33 7.84 -91.34
N GLU A 487 -29.84 6.64 -91.10
CA GLU A 487 -29.17 5.35 -91.33
C GLU A 487 -29.19 4.88 -92.79
N ILE A 488 -30.06 5.45 -93.64
CA ILE A 488 -30.26 5.02 -95.03
C ILE A 488 -29.57 6.00 -95.99
N ARG A 489 -28.65 5.53 -96.83
CA ARG A 489 -28.09 6.33 -97.94
C ARG A 489 -29.13 6.46 -99.07
N LYS A 490 -29.29 7.65 -99.62
CA LYS A 490 -30.22 7.96 -100.72
C LYS A 490 -29.77 7.37 -102.05
#